data_AF-A0A1S2Z431-F1
#
_entry.id   AF-A0A1S2Z431-F1
#
_cell.length_a   1.000
_cell.length_b   1.000
_cell.length_c   1.000
_cell.angle_alpha   90.00
_cell.angle_beta   90.00
_cell.angle_gamma   90.00
#
_symmetry.space_group_name_H-M   'P 1'
#
loop_
_entity.id
_entity.type
_entity.pdbx_description
1 polymer ?
#
loop_
_entity_poly.entity_id
_entity_poly.type
_entity_poly.pdbx_seq_one_letter_code
_entity_poly.pdbx_strand_id
1 'polypeptide(L)'
;MEFHISFLDHKVTKSSPSPALCCVEAVPQDEQNSHITAFNSGDGSTNSDNESSSSKNVRDVHISMRLMEDFLDLAKENTDKDLETCGILGAFLENGTLYMTTLIIPKQESASNSCQATNEEEVFTILNERSLYPVGWIHTHPSQSCFMSSVDLHTQYSYQAMIPEAFAIVMAPNDTSRSCGLFRLTEPDGMNILRDCPEKGFHPHKEPDNGNLVYDHCSNVYKNANLRFEIFDLR
;
A
#
# COMPACT_ATOMS: atom_id res chain seq x y z
N MET A 1 -14.23 53.73 10.15
CA MET A 1 -14.74 52.43 10.64
C MET A 1 -13.64 51.43 10.36
N GLU A 2 -12.66 51.39 11.26
CA GLU A 2 -11.51 50.48 11.18
C GLU A 2 -11.93 49.11 11.72
N PHE A 3 -11.73 48.06 10.94
CA PHE A 3 -11.93 46.69 11.39
C PHE A 3 -10.59 46.14 11.89
N HIS A 4 -10.50 46.01 13.21
CA HIS A 4 -9.44 45.31 13.91
C HIS A 4 -9.64 43.80 13.73
N ILE A 5 -8.73 43.11 13.05
CA ILE A 5 -8.69 41.65 13.03
C ILE A 5 -7.71 41.20 14.10
N SER A 6 -8.24 40.52 15.12
CA SER A 6 -7.48 39.88 16.19
C SER A 6 -6.86 38.58 15.68
N PHE A 7 -5.54 38.49 15.64
CA PHE A 7 -4.82 37.23 15.47
C PHE A 7 -4.86 36.47 16.81
N LEU A 8 -5.57 35.34 16.85
CA LEU A 8 -5.34 34.34 17.90
C LEU A 8 -4.11 33.52 17.52
N ASP A 9 -3.02 33.76 18.25
CA ASP A 9 -1.79 33.00 18.22
C ASP A 9 -2.05 31.60 18.81
N HIS A 10 -2.32 30.61 17.94
CA HIS A 10 -2.33 29.21 18.33
C HIS A 10 -0.92 28.65 18.19
N LYS A 11 -0.28 28.50 19.34
CA LYS A 11 0.99 27.83 19.57
C LYS A 11 0.97 26.44 18.91
N VAL A 12 1.58 26.32 17.74
CA VAL A 12 1.74 25.04 17.02
C VAL A 12 2.66 24.15 17.85
N THR A 13 2.06 23.14 18.49
CA THR A 13 2.83 22.05 19.10
C THR A 13 3.29 21.18 17.94
N LYS A 14 4.59 21.22 17.63
CA LYS A 14 5.20 20.34 16.62
C LYS A 14 5.11 18.89 17.10
N SER A 15 4.05 18.20 16.69
CA SER A 15 4.02 16.74 16.67
C SER A 15 4.40 16.29 15.27
N SER A 16 5.67 15.96 15.07
CA SER A 16 6.12 15.17 13.92
C SER A 16 5.64 13.73 14.12
N PRO A 17 4.97 13.11 13.15
CA PRO A 17 4.98 11.66 13.06
C PRO A 17 6.02 11.25 12.00
N SER A 18 6.92 10.34 12.36
CA SER A 18 7.64 9.54 11.38
C SER A 18 6.66 8.56 10.73
N PRO A 19 6.74 8.36 9.41
CA PRO A 19 6.51 7.06 8.83
C PRO A 19 7.72 6.72 7.97
N ALA A 20 8.59 5.82 8.44
CA ALA A 20 9.41 5.08 7.50
C ALA A 20 8.44 4.17 6.75
N LEU A 21 8.12 4.48 5.49
CA LEU A 21 7.50 3.49 4.64
C LEU A 21 8.61 2.47 4.32
N CYS A 22 8.25 1.20 4.44
CA CYS A 22 9.05 0.03 4.13
C CYS A 22 10.37 -0.23 4.91
N CYS A 23 10.50 -1.49 5.30
CA CYS A 23 11.61 -2.05 6.05
C CYS A 23 12.93 -1.88 5.28
N VAL A 24 13.89 -1.20 5.90
CA VAL A 24 15.29 -1.27 5.49
C VAL A 24 15.80 -2.65 5.89
N GLU A 25 16.35 -3.43 4.96
CA GLU A 25 17.41 -4.36 5.33
C GLU A 25 18.42 -4.62 4.22
N ALA A 26 19.67 -4.26 4.53
CA ALA A 26 20.87 -4.73 3.86
C ALA A 26 21.18 -6.17 4.33
N VAL A 27 21.70 -6.98 3.41
CA VAL A 27 22.14 -8.37 3.66
C VAL A 27 23.40 -8.41 4.53
N PRO A 28 23.46 -9.25 5.56
CA PRO A 28 24.73 -9.81 6.02
C PRO A 28 24.78 -11.33 5.92
N GLN A 29 25.97 -11.81 5.59
CA GLN A 29 26.35 -13.21 5.43
C GLN A 29 26.28 -14.00 6.74
N ASP A 30 26.04 -15.31 6.58
CA ASP A 30 26.07 -16.37 7.58
C ASP A 30 27.17 -16.25 8.65
N GLU A 31 26.84 -16.61 9.89
CA GLU A 31 27.58 -17.65 10.64
C GLU A 31 26.77 -18.22 11.82
N GLN A 32 26.94 -19.53 12.04
CA GLN A 32 26.19 -20.42 12.93
C GLN A 32 26.53 -20.26 14.42
N ASN A 33 25.56 -20.48 15.34
CA ASN A 33 25.46 -21.67 16.21
C ASN A 33 24.66 -21.51 17.51
N SER A 34 23.91 -22.59 17.80
CA SER A 34 23.62 -23.23 19.10
C SER A 34 22.57 -22.68 20.10
N HIS A 35 21.53 -23.51 20.28
CA HIS A 35 20.91 -24.01 21.52
C HIS A 35 20.76 -23.10 22.76
N ILE A 36 19.52 -23.03 23.28
CA ILE A 36 19.11 -23.39 24.66
C ILE A 36 17.57 -23.41 24.75
N THR A 37 17.03 -24.33 25.57
CA THR A 37 15.61 -24.68 25.73
C THR A 37 14.99 -24.21 27.05
N ALA A 38 13.66 -23.98 27.01
CA ALA A 38 12.61 -24.16 28.05
C ALA A 38 12.43 -23.06 29.14
N PHE A 39 11.27 -22.81 29.80
CA PHE A 39 10.02 -23.56 30.13
C PHE A 39 8.82 -22.61 30.42
N ASN A 40 7.60 -23.19 30.38
CA ASN A 40 6.23 -22.66 30.62
C ASN A 40 5.92 -21.91 31.94
N SER A 41 4.85 -21.09 31.92
CA SER A 41 3.70 -20.96 32.87
C SER A 41 2.86 -19.76 32.40
N GLY A 42 1.53 -19.65 32.40
CA GLY A 42 0.40 -20.38 32.97
C GLY A 42 -0.74 -19.36 33.19
N ASP A 43 -1.97 -19.80 32.97
CA ASP A 43 -3.26 -19.24 33.41
C ASP A 43 -3.90 -18.01 32.73
N GLY A 44 -5.22 -18.14 32.53
CA GLY A 44 -6.06 -17.25 31.76
C GLY A 44 -6.98 -16.33 32.56
N SER A 45 -7.75 -15.54 31.84
CA SER A 45 -9.13 -15.17 32.18
C SER A 45 -9.76 -14.45 30.99
N THR A 46 -10.93 -14.94 30.62
CA THR A 46 -11.98 -14.27 29.84
C THR A 46 -12.14 -12.80 30.20
N ASN A 47 -12.23 -11.95 29.17
CA ASN A 47 -13.20 -10.85 29.10
C ASN A 47 -13.62 -10.67 27.65
N SER A 48 -14.91 -10.93 27.41
CA SER A 48 -15.60 -10.73 26.15
C SER A 48 -16.03 -9.26 26.11
N ASP A 49 -15.30 -8.44 25.39
CA ASP A 49 -15.81 -7.16 24.93
C ASP A 49 -16.25 -7.35 23.48
N ASN A 50 -17.56 -7.61 23.34
CA ASN A 50 -18.27 -7.46 22.08
C ASN A 50 -18.23 -5.98 21.68
N GLU A 51 -17.13 -5.55 21.06
CA GLU A 51 -17.19 -4.39 20.18
C GLU A 51 -18.05 -4.77 18.99
N SER A 52 -19.25 -4.18 18.93
CA SER A 52 -20.11 -4.24 17.76
C SER A 52 -19.27 -3.90 16.54
N SER A 53 -19.07 -4.87 15.64
CA SER A 53 -18.45 -4.66 14.35
C SER A 53 -19.33 -3.71 13.55
N SER A 54 -19.16 -2.39 13.73
CA SER A 54 -19.57 -1.44 12.73
C SER A 54 -18.74 -1.82 11.50
N SER A 55 -19.35 -2.51 10.54
CA SER A 55 -18.76 -2.65 9.23
C SER A 55 -18.50 -1.24 8.73
N LYS A 56 -17.26 -0.76 8.87
CA LYS A 56 -16.85 0.54 8.33
C LYS A 56 -17.06 0.39 6.84
N ASN A 57 -18.10 1.02 6.31
CA ASN A 57 -18.35 0.99 4.88
C ASN A 57 -17.15 1.64 4.20
N VAL A 58 -16.36 0.81 3.52
CA VAL A 58 -15.19 1.24 2.75
C VAL A 58 -15.70 2.16 1.64
N ARG A 59 -15.13 3.36 1.52
CA ARG A 59 -15.55 4.33 0.49
C ARG A 59 -15.17 3.84 -0.91
N ASP A 60 -15.98 4.25 -1.88
CA ASP A 60 -15.69 4.01 -3.29
C ASP A 60 -14.48 4.85 -3.73
N VAL A 61 -13.62 4.25 -4.56
CA VAL A 61 -12.47 4.91 -5.18
C VAL A 61 -12.65 4.89 -6.69
N HIS A 62 -12.58 6.04 -7.33
CA HIS A 62 -12.61 6.15 -8.79
C HIS A 62 -11.19 6.36 -9.33
N ILE A 63 -10.82 5.56 -10.33
CA ILE A 63 -9.55 5.69 -11.05
C ILE A 63 -9.79 5.99 -12.52
N SER A 64 -8.85 6.67 -13.17
CA SER A 64 -8.92 6.89 -14.62
C SER A 64 -8.80 5.58 -15.38
N MET A 65 -9.57 5.42 -16.46
CA MET A 65 -9.42 4.27 -17.38
C MET A 65 -8.03 4.22 -18.04
N ARG A 66 -7.33 5.36 -18.09
CA ARG A 66 -6.00 5.47 -18.70
C ARG A 66 -4.85 5.10 -17.77
N LEU A 67 -5.11 4.98 -16.46
CA LEU A 67 -4.08 4.77 -15.43
C LEU A 67 -3.12 3.63 -15.78
N MET A 68 -3.68 2.47 -16.15
CA MET A 68 -2.90 1.27 -16.40
C MET A 68 -2.00 1.39 -17.63
N GLU A 69 -2.51 1.97 -18.72
CA GLU A 69 -1.76 2.16 -19.97
C GLU A 69 -0.65 3.19 -19.78
N ASP A 70 -0.98 4.36 -19.24
CA ASP A 70 -0.02 5.43 -18.99
C ASP A 70 1.08 4.96 -18.00
N PHE A 71 0.74 4.14 -17.01
CA PHE A 71 1.72 3.55 -16.10
C PHE A 71 2.65 2.54 -16.79
N LEU A 72 2.11 1.65 -17.63
CA LEU A 72 2.93 0.70 -18.38
C LEU A 72 3.91 1.40 -19.33
N ASP A 73 3.50 2.52 -19.94
CA ASP A 73 4.39 3.34 -20.77
C ASP A 73 5.57 3.91 -19.94
N LEU A 74 5.30 4.39 -18.73
CA LEU A 74 6.34 4.89 -17.80
C LEU A 74 7.29 3.78 -17.31
N ALA A 75 6.76 2.57 -17.14
CA ALA A 75 7.48 1.39 -16.66
C ALA A 75 8.17 0.59 -17.77
N LYS A 76 7.98 0.97 -19.05
CA LYS A 76 8.40 0.16 -20.21
C LYS A 76 9.88 -0.21 -20.19
N GLU A 77 10.76 0.76 -19.94
CA GLU A 77 12.21 0.52 -19.96
C GLU A 77 12.65 -0.51 -18.92
N ASN A 78 12.09 -0.43 -17.70
CA ASN A 78 12.37 -1.40 -16.65
C ASN A 78 11.75 -2.75 -16.96
N THR A 79 10.51 -2.75 -17.46
CA THR A 79 9.80 -3.97 -17.85
C THR A 79 10.56 -4.75 -18.93
N ASP A 80 11.12 -4.06 -19.93
CA ASP A 80 11.95 -4.67 -20.99
C ASP A 80 13.24 -5.31 -20.43
N LYS A 81 13.71 -4.85 -19.27
CA LYS A 81 14.90 -5.36 -18.55
C LYS A 81 14.55 -6.38 -17.45
N ASP A 82 13.28 -6.81 -17.36
CA ASP A 82 12.78 -7.67 -16.30
C ASP A 82 12.97 -7.07 -14.90
N LEU A 83 12.71 -5.76 -14.78
CA LEU A 83 12.74 -5.01 -13.52
C LEU A 83 11.36 -4.46 -13.20
N GLU A 84 10.93 -4.63 -11.95
CA GLU A 84 9.68 -4.07 -11.46
C GLU A 84 9.77 -2.53 -11.36
N THR A 85 8.63 -1.88 -11.55
CA THR A 85 8.45 -0.44 -11.31
C THR A 85 7.23 -0.25 -10.44
N CYS A 86 7.27 0.64 -9.45
CA CYS A 86 6.11 1.05 -8.66
C CYS A 86 5.75 2.53 -8.83
N GLY A 87 4.50 2.84 -8.52
CA GLY A 87 3.95 4.18 -8.43
C GLY A 87 2.90 4.27 -7.31
N ILE A 88 2.71 5.48 -6.79
CA ILE A 88 1.83 5.78 -5.65
C ILE A 88 0.62 6.56 -6.15
N LEU A 89 -0.57 6.22 -5.63
CA LEU A 89 -1.85 6.76 -6.07
C LEU A 89 -2.40 7.76 -5.05
N GLY A 90 -2.45 9.02 -5.44
CA GLY A 90 -3.05 10.12 -4.68
C GLY A 90 -4.47 10.43 -5.11
N ALA A 91 -5.39 10.54 -4.15
CA ALA A 91 -6.79 10.88 -4.39
C ALA A 91 -7.30 12.00 -3.49
N PHE A 92 -8.24 12.79 -3.98
CA PHE A 92 -9.02 13.72 -3.15
C PHE A 92 -10.37 13.10 -2.78
N LEU A 93 -10.96 13.57 -1.67
CA LEU A 93 -12.28 13.14 -1.20
C LEU A 93 -13.33 14.17 -1.59
N GLU A 94 -14.39 13.74 -2.28
CA GLU A 94 -15.55 14.57 -2.60
C GLU A 94 -16.84 13.78 -2.45
N ASN A 95 -17.80 14.33 -1.71
CA ASN A 95 -19.13 13.75 -1.49
C ASN A 95 -19.13 12.27 -1.01
N GLY A 96 -18.11 11.88 -0.22
CA GLY A 96 -17.97 10.51 0.29
C GLY A 96 -17.27 9.54 -0.66
N THR A 97 -16.85 9.99 -1.84
CA THR A 97 -16.13 9.20 -2.84
C THR A 97 -14.70 9.72 -3.00
N LEU A 98 -13.74 8.82 -3.12
CA LEU A 98 -12.34 9.15 -3.40
C LEU A 98 -12.11 9.15 -4.91
N TYR A 99 -11.47 10.19 -5.43
CA TYR A 99 -11.12 10.31 -6.84
C TYR A 99 -9.61 10.37 -7.00
N MET A 100 -9.02 9.33 -7.57
CA MET A 100 -7.59 9.28 -7.85
C MET A 100 -7.26 10.24 -8.99
N THR A 101 -6.43 11.23 -8.68
CA THR A 101 -6.04 12.32 -9.60
C THR A 101 -4.54 12.46 -9.74
N THR A 102 -3.75 11.63 -9.07
CA THR A 102 -2.30 11.77 -9.06
C THR A 102 -1.63 10.42 -9.05
N LEU A 103 -0.78 10.16 -10.04
CA LEU A 103 0.17 9.06 -10.06
C LEU A 103 1.57 9.65 -9.81
N ILE A 104 2.24 9.17 -8.77
CA ILE A 104 3.61 9.57 -8.45
C ILE A 104 4.51 8.37 -8.75
N ILE A 105 5.49 8.51 -9.64
CA ILE A 105 6.57 7.54 -9.84
C ILE A 105 7.73 8.00 -8.96
N PRO A 106 7.95 7.38 -7.78
CA PRO A 106 9.03 7.78 -6.91
C PRO A 106 10.38 7.37 -7.50
N LYS A 107 11.46 7.97 -6.99
CA LYS A 107 12.78 7.33 -7.03
C LYS A 107 12.64 5.95 -6.42
N GLN A 108 13.30 4.96 -6.99
CA GLN A 108 13.10 3.59 -6.55
C GLN A 108 14.30 2.70 -6.89
N GLU A 109 14.50 1.68 -6.05
CA GLU A 109 15.39 0.56 -6.33
C GLU A 109 14.55 -0.57 -6.93
N SER A 110 14.87 -0.95 -8.16
CA SER A 110 14.13 -1.95 -8.93
C SER A 110 14.91 -3.26 -9.02
N ALA A 111 14.23 -4.38 -8.76
CA ALA A 111 14.69 -5.74 -8.99
C ALA A 111 13.61 -6.52 -9.75
N SER A 112 13.90 -7.77 -10.14
CA SER A 112 12.97 -8.58 -10.93
C SER A 112 11.74 -9.07 -10.17
N ASN A 113 11.74 -8.98 -8.84
CA ASN A 113 10.68 -9.46 -7.95
C ASN A 113 10.34 -8.50 -6.80
N SER A 114 10.84 -7.26 -6.88
CA SER A 114 10.54 -6.20 -5.91
C SER A 114 10.88 -4.84 -6.49
N CYS A 115 10.15 -3.81 -6.06
CA CYS A 115 10.51 -2.42 -6.26
C CYS A 115 10.29 -1.64 -4.97
N GLN A 116 11.31 -0.91 -4.54
CA GLN A 116 11.27 -0.14 -3.28
C GLN A 116 11.36 1.35 -3.59
N ALA A 117 10.31 2.10 -3.23
CA ALA A 117 10.35 3.55 -3.28
C ALA A 117 11.44 4.08 -2.34
N THR A 118 12.17 5.08 -2.81
CA THR A 118 13.17 5.84 -2.05
C THR A 118 12.75 7.31 -2.03
N ASN A 119 13.38 8.11 -1.17
CA ASN A 119 13.11 9.56 -1.05
C ASN A 119 11.62 9.89 -0.78
N GLU A 120 11.01 9.20 0.17
CA GLU A 120 9.59 9.34 0.53
C GLU A 120 9.18 10.76 0.95
N GLU A 121 10.12 11.58 1.40
CA GLU A 121 9.87 13.00 1.70
C GLU A 121 9.33 13.77 0.47
N GLU A 122 9.83 13.46 -0.73
CA GLU A 122 9.36 14.11 -1.98
C GLU A 122 7.94 13.67 -2.32
N VAL A 123 7.62 12.37 -2.15
CA VAL A 123 6.27 11.83 -2.31
C VAL A 123 5.31 12.48 -1.30
N PHE A 124 5.70 12.50 -0.03
CA PHE A 124 4.92 13.11 1.05
C PHE A 124 4.65 14.58 0.79
N THR A 125 5.65 15.33 0.31
CA THR A 125 5.51 16.74 -0.04
C THR A 125 4.41 16.94 -1.09
N ILE A 126 4.42 16.17 -2.19
CA ILE A 126 3.40 16.25 -3.24
C ILE A 126 2.01 15.93 -2.70
N LEU A 127 1.88 14.83 -1.94
CA LEU A 127 0.60 14.42 -1.37
C LEU A 127 0.05 15.48 -0.40
N ASN A 128 0.90 16.01 0.48
CA ASN A 128 0.52 16.97 1.51
C ASN A 128 0.16 18.34 0.92
N GLU A 129 0.99 18.89 0.03
CA GLU A 129 0.72 20.19 -0.63
C GLU A 129 -0.58 20.18 -1.43
N ARG A 130 -0.96 19.02 -1.96
CA ARG A 130 -2.20 18.83 -2.73
C ARG A 130 -3.36 18.27 -1.89
N SER A 131 -3.15 18.06 -0.59
CA SER A 131 -4.16 17.50 0.33
C SER A 131 -4.75 16.16 -0.17
N LEU A 132 -3.89 15.27 -0.66
CA LEU A 132 -4.27 13.98 -1.24
C LEU A 132 -4.11 12.84 -0.24
N TYR A 133 -5.03 11.89 -0.28
CA TYR A 133 -4.95 10.61 0.40
C TYR A 133 -4.12 9.61 -0.43
N PRO A 134 -3.15 8.88 0.15
CA PRO A 134 -2.44 7.80 -0.52
C PRO A 134 -3.33 6.55 -0.58
N VAL A 135 -4.27 6.52 -1.52
CA VAL A 135 -5.32 5.50 -1.62
C VAL A 135 -4.84 4.18 -2.23
N GLY A 136 -3.56 4.06 -2.56
CA GLY A 136 -3.02 2.82 -3.10
C GLY A 136 -1.71 2.99 -3.83
N TRP A 137 -1.33 1.93 -4.52
CA TRP A 137 -0.12 1.85 -5.29
C TRP A 137 -0.31 0.91 -6.48
N ILE A 138 0.56 1.04 -7.47
CA ILE A 138 0.56 0.25 -8.70
C ILE A 138 1.98 -0.22 -8.96
N HIS A 139 2.17 -1.48 -9.34
CA HIS A 139 3.48 -2.00 -9.74
C HIS A 139 3.40 -2.97 -10.91
N THR A 140 4.55 -3.22 -11.55
CA THR A 140 4.67 -4.23 -12.60
C THR A 140 5.18 -5.56 -12.07
N HIS A 141 4.65 -6.64 -12.62
CA HIS A 141 5.27 -7.97 -12.66
C HIS A 141 5.70 -8.22 -14.11
N PRO A 142 6.94 -7.91 -14.52
CA PRO A 142 7.34 -8.02 -15.92
C PRO A 142 7.17 -9.43 -16.47
N SER A 143 7.59 -10.45 -15.73
CA SER A 143 7.57 -11.85 -16.19
C SER A 143 6.67 -12.77 -15.36
N GLN A 144 6.30 -12.34 -14.16
CA GLN A 144 5.49 -13.13 -13.23
C GLN A 144 3.99 -13.01 -13.59
N SER A 145 3.22 -13.99 -13.13
CA SER A 145 1.76 -13.90 -13.21
C SER A 145 1.22 -12.72 -12.38
N CYS A 146 -0.02 -12.32 -12.63
CA CYS A 146 -0.69 -11.31 -11.82
C CYS A 146 -1.15 -11.92 -10.48
N PHE A 147 -0.47 -11.62 -9.37
CA PHE A 147 -0.84 -12.01 -7.99
C PHE A 147 -0.16 -11.06 -6.99
N MET A 148 -0.47 -11.17 -5.69
CA MET A 148 0.24 -10.42 -4.64
C MET A 148 1.34 -11.29 -4.05
N SER A 149 2.59 -10.87 -4.20
CA SER A 149 3.76 -11.51 -3.58
C SER A 149 3.77 -11.30 -2.05
N SER A 150 4.62 -12.04 -1.33
CA SER A 150 4.82 -11.83 0.11
C SER A 150 5.21 -10.37 0.44
N VAL A 151 6.09 -9.77 -0.37
CA VAL A 151 6.50 -8.37 -0.22
C VAL A 151 5.34 -7.42 -0.51
N ASP A 152 4.51 -7.75 -1.51
CA ASP A 152 3.34 -6.93 -1.86
C ASP A 152 2.29 -6.95 -0.74
N LEU A 153 2.09 -8.10 -0.08
CA LEU A 153 1.15 -8.23 1.04
C LEU A 153 1.58 -7.36 2.23
N HIS A 154 2.87 -7.37 2.58
CA HIS A 154 3.41 -6.52 3.65
C HIS A 154 3.35 -5.02 3.31
N THR A 155 3.61 -4.68 2.04
CA THR A 155 3.45 -3.31 1.54
C THR A 155 1.99 -2.88 1.63
N GLN A 156 1.07 -3.70 1.11
CA GLN A 156 -0.36 -3.43 1.14
C GLN A 156 -0.92 -3.33 2.57
N TYR A 157 -0.43 -4.15 3.51
CA TYR A 157 -0.79 -4.04 4.92
C TYR A 157 -0.50 -2.65 5.47
N SER A 158 0.67 -2.09 5.17
CA SER A 158 1.06 -0.76 5.63
C SER A 158 0.12 0.33 5.10
N TYR A 159 -0.24 0.26 3.81
CA TYR A 159 -1.20 1.18 3.21
C TYR A 159 -2.60 1.03 3.81
N GLN A 160 -3.11 -0.21 3.92
CA GLN A 160 -4.48 -0.49 4.35
C GLN A 160 -4.70 -0.25 5.85
N ALA A 161 -3.65 -0.38 6.66
CA ALA A 161 -3.68 -0.01 8.07
C ALA A 161 -3.86 1.51 8.27
N MET A 162 -3.32 2.32 7.36
CA MET A 162 -3.47 3.78 7.39
C MET A 162 -4.75 4.26 6.70
N ILE A 163 -5.07 3.67 5.55
CA ILE A 163 -6.21 4.04 4.69
C ILE A 163 -7.02 2.77 4.42
N PRO A 164 -8.18 2.56 5.06
CA PRO A 164 -8.99 1.33 4.89
C PRO A 164 -9.45 1.06 3.45
N GLU A 165 -9.52 2.11 2.62
CA GLU A 165 -9.81 2.03 1.19
C GLU A 165 -8.62 1.64 0.31
N ALA A 166 -7.42 1.51 0.88
CA ALA A 166 -6.21 1.31 0.09
C ALA A 166 -6.26 0.02 -0.72
N PHE A 167 -5.70 0.07 -1.93
CA PHE A 167 -5.63 -1.06 -2.83
C PHE A 167 -4.30 -1.08 -3.59
N ALA A 168 -3.93 -2.27 -4.07
CA ALA A 168 -2.77 -2.50 -4.92
C ALA A 168 -3.25 -2.83 -6.35
N ILE A 169 -2.55 -2.29 -7.35
CA ILE A 169 -2.72 -2.69 -8.75
C ILE A 169 -1.47 -3.44 -9.20
N VAL A 170 -1.63 -4.69 -9.63
CA VAL A 170 -0.55 -5.47 -10.23
C VAL A 170 -0.73 -5.48 -11.73
N MET A 171 0.26 -4.96 -12.46
CA MET A 171 0.33 -4.98 -13.92
C MET A 171 1.26 -6.10 -14.38
N ALA A 172 0.70 -7.17 -14.95
CA ALA A 172 1.47 -8.32 -15.44
C ALA A 172 1.41 -8.39 -16.98
N PRO A 173 2.14 -7.53 -17.72
CA PRO A 173 1.97 -7.36 -19.16
C PRO A 173 2.22 -8.64 -19.98
N ASN A 174 3.04 -9.57 -19.47
CA ASN A 174 3.34 -10.84 -20.13
C ASN A 174 2.48 -12.02 -19.66
N ASP A 175 1.59 -11.82 -18.67
CA ASP A 175 0.64 -12.85 -18.23
C ASP A 175 -0.54 -12.94 -19.21
N THR A 176 -0.56 -14.03 -19.99
CA THR A 176 -1.62 -14.29 -20.99
C THR A 176 -3.00 -14.60 -20.38
N SER A 177 -3.06 -14.92 -19.07
CA SER A 177 -4.31 -15.24 -18.37
C SER A 177 -4.96 -14.03 -17.72
N ARG A 178 -4.15 -13.17 -17.08
CA ARG A 178 -4.60 -11.97 -16.38
C ARG A 178 -3.50 -10.91 -16.38
N SER A 179 -3.65 -9.88 -17.21
CA SER A 179 -2.64 -8.82 -17.33
C SER A 179 -2.74 -7.70 -16.28
N CYS A 180 -3.83 -7.67 -15.52
CA CYS A 180 -4.07 -6.64 -14.49
C CYS A 180 -4.93 -7.21 -13.37
N GLY A 181 -4.59 -6.88 -12.12
CA GLY A 181 -5.36 -7.23 -10.94
C GLY A 181 -5.43 -6.07 -9.96
N LEU A 182 -6.59 -5.89 -9.34
CA LEU A 182 -6.81 -4.92 -8.28
C LEU A 182 -7.05 -5.71 -7.00
N PHE A 183 -6.20 -5.52 -5.99
CA PHE A 183 -6.19 -6.35 -4.79
C PHE A 183 -6.24 -5.51 -3.52
N ARG A 184 -6.77 -6.11 -2.45
CA ARG A 184 -6.70 -5.61 -1.08
C ARG A 184 -6.54 -6.80 -0.13
N LEU A 185 -6.06 -6.55 1.09
CA LEU A 185 -6.08 -7.57 2.13
C LEU A 185 -7.51 -7.80 2.61
N THR A 186 -7.82 -9.05 2.96
CA THR A 186 -9.10 -9.39 3.56
C THR A 186 -9.15 -8.86 5.00
N GLU A 187 -10.35 -8.47 5.44
CA GLU A 187 -10.58 -7.93 6.78
C GLU A 187 -11.62 -8.76 7.55
N PRO A 188 -11.37 -9.09 8.83
CA PRO A 188 -10.17 -8.77 9.58
C PRO A 188 -8.98 -9.74 9.34
N ASP A 189 -9.22 -10.88 8.69
CA ASP A 189 -8.31 -12.04 8.75
C ASP A 189 -6.95 -11.79 8.09
N GLY A 190 -6.92 -11.34 6.83
CA GLY A 190 -5.68 -11.03 6.12
C GLY A 190 -4.86 -9.95 6.82
N MET A 191 -5.51 -8.86 7.22
CA MET A 191 -4.87 -7.79 8.00
C MET A 191 -4.26 -8.30 9.32
N ASN A 192 -4.94 -9.19 10.04
CA ASN A 192 -4.41 -9.78 11.27
C ASN A 192 -3.20 -10.68 11.02
N ILE A 193 -3.23 -11.51 9.97
CA ILE A 193 -2.11 -12.38 9.60
C ILE A 193 -0.85 -11.57 9.33
N LEU A 194 -0.97 -10.46 8.57
CA LEU A 194 0.18 -9.61 8.25
C LEU A 194 0.65 -8.80 9.46
N ARG A 195 -0.27 -8.31 10.30
CA ARG A 195 0.10 -7.61 11.55
C ARG A 195 0.95 -8.47 12.46
N ASP A 196 0.58 -9.74 12.60
CA ASP A 196 1.19 -10.66 13.57
C ASP A 196 2.37 -11.46 12.96
N CYS A 197 2.78 -11.15 11.73
CA CYS A 197 3.85 -11.82 11.01
C CYS A 197 5.24 -11.28 11.40
N PRO A 198 6.13 -12.11 11.99
CA PRO A 198 7.47 -11.68 12.40
C PRO A 198 8.56 -11.94 11.33
N GLU A 199 8.20 -12.62 10.23
CA GLU A 199 9.16 -13.10 9.24
C GLU A 199 9.67 -11.97 8.34
N LYS A 200 10.90 -12.13 7.87
CA LYS A 200 11.59 -11.18 6.98
C LYS A 200 11.98 -11.86 5.68
N GLY A 201 12.14 -11.05 4.63
CA GLY A 201 12.40 -11.56 3.27
C GLY A 201 11.17 -12.26 2.67
N PHE A 202 11.37 -12.99 1.58
CA PHE A 202 10.28 -13.71 0.91
C PHE A 202 9.89 -14.99 1.68
N HIS A 203 8.65 -15.03 2.16
CA HIS A 203 8.11 -16.17 2.90
C HIS A 203 6.62 -16.39 2.60
N PRO A 204 6.11 -17.63 2.72
CA PRO A 204 4.68 -17.91 2.56
C PRO A 204 3.88 -17.47 3.80
N HIS A 205 2.63 -17.07 3.60
CA HIS A 205 1.68 -16.82 4.68
C HIS A 205 0.70 -17.99 4.83
N LYS A 206 0.36 -18.32 6.08
CA LYS A 206 -0.68 -19.31 6.38
C LYS A 206 -2.03 -18.77 5.92
N GLU A 207 -2.87 -19.63 5.36
CA GLU A 207 -4.26 -19.28 5.10
C GLU A 207 -5.03 -19.06 6.43
N PRO A 208 -5.94 -18.07 6.46
CA PRO A 208 -6.94 -17.93 7.52
C PRO A 208 -7.60 -19.26 7.91
N ASP A 209 -7.87 -19.47 9.21
CA ASP A 209 -8.48 -20.71 9.72
C ASP A 209 -9.89 -20.98 9.17
N ASN A 210 -10.56 -19.96 8.64
CA ASN A 210 -11.86 -20.06 7.98
C ASN A 210 -11.79 -20.46 6.50
N GLY A 211 -10.59 -20.65 5.94
CA GLY A 211 -10.36 -21.02 4.55
C GLY A 211 -10.48 -19.86 3.55
N ASN A 212 -10.63 -18.62 4.02
CA ASN A 212 -10.58 -17.44 3.16
C ASN A 212 -9.14 -17.18 2.69
N LEU A 213 -8.98 -16.39 1.64
CA LEU A 213 -7.67 -15.93 1.19
C LEU A 213 -7.16 -14.77 2.06
N VAL A 214 -5.84 -14.61 2.13
CA VAL A 214 -5.18 -13.48 2.81
C VAL A 214 -5.49 -12.14 2.11
N TYR A 215 -5.69 -12.18 0.80
CA TYR A 215 -6.06 -11.03 -0.02
C TYR A 215 -7.11 -11.44 -1.05
N ASP A 216 -7.87 -10.46 -1.54
CA ASP A 216 -8.92 -10.68 -2.55
C ASP A 216 -8.99 -9.49 -3.51
N HIS A 217 -9.81 -9.62 -4.56
CA HIS A 217 -10.10 -8.57 -5.50
C HIS A 217 -10.74 -7.36 -4.80
N CYS A 218 -10.25 -6.17 -5.11
CA CYS A 218 -10.77 -4.93 -4.56
C CYS A 218 -12.05 -4.49 -5.29
N SER A 219 -13.22 -4.66 -4.65
CA SER A 219 -14.54 -4.40 -5.26
C SER A 219 -14.98 -2.93 -5.19
N ASN A 220 -14.37 -2.11 -4.33
CA ASN A 220 -14.72 -0.70 -4.14
C ASN A 220 -13.95 0.26 -5.07
N VAL A 221 -13.33 -0.25 -6.15
CA VAL A 221 -12.60 0.57 -7.15
C VAL A 221 -13.31 0.56 -8.50
N TYR A 222 -13.63 1.76 -9.00
CA TYR A 222 -14.39 1.96 -10.23
C TYR A 222 -13.56 2.69 -11.29
N LYS A 223 -13.54 2.16 -12.51
CA LYS A 223 -12.88 2.82 -13.65
C LYS A 223 -13.80 3.92 -14.20
N ASN A 224 -13.27 5.13 -14.35
CA ASN A 224 -14.00 6.30 -14.80
C ASN A 224 -13.35 6.89 -16.06
N ALA A 225 -14.08 6.91 -17.17
CA ALA A 225 -13.61 7.44 -18.46
C ALA A 225 -13.40 8.96 -18.46
N ASN A 226 -14.12 9.67 -17.59
CA ASN A 226 -14.08 11.14 -17.52
C ASN A 226 -13.06 11.66 -16.49
N LEU A 227 -12.52 10.78 -15.66
CA LEU A 227 -11.53 11.14 -14.65
C LEU A 227 -10.16 11.27 -15.29
N ARG A 228 -9.54 12.44 -15.10
CA ARG A 228 -8.16 12.72 -15.50
C ARG A 228 -7.28 12.71 -14.25
N PHE A 229 -6.01 12.41 -14.45
CA PHE A 229 -5.00 12.42 -13.41
C PHE A 229 -3.71 13.05 -13.94
N GLU A 230 -2.88 13.53 -13.02
CA GLU A 230 -1.56 14.08 -13.29
C GLU A 230 -0.48 13.05 -12.92
N ILE A 231 0.65 13.09 -13.64
CA ILE A 231 1.79 12.21 -13.40
C ILE A 231 2.95 13.06 -12.85
N PHE A 232 3.52 12.63 -11.73
CA PHE A 232 4.74 13.17 -11.16
C PHE A 232 5.83 12.11 -11.23
N ASP A 233 6.74 12.25 -12.17
CA ASP A 233 7.90 11.35 -12.31
C ASP A 233 9.11 11.96 -11.59
N LEU A 234 9.56 11.31 -10.52
CA LEU A 234 10.64 11.79 -9.64
C LEU A 234 11.98 11.07 -9.86
N ARG A 235 12.06 10.14 -10.81
CA ARG A 235 13.23 9.29 -11.05
C ARG A 235 14.48 10.09 -11.48
#